data_AF-A0A1T4NXP1-F1
#
_entry.id   AF-A0A1T4NXP1-F1
#
_cell.length_a   1.000
_cell.length_b   1.000
_cell.length_c   1.000
_cell.angle_alpha   90.00
_cell.angle_beta   90.00
_cell.angle_gamma   90.00
#
_symmetry.space_group_name_H-M   'P 1'
#
loop_
_entity.id
_entity.type
_entity.pdbx_description
1 polymer ?
#
loop_
_entity_poly.entity_id
_entity_poly.type
_entity_poly.pdbx_seq_one_letter_code
_entity_poly.pdbx_strand_id
1 'polypeptide(L)'
;MLKDLVEEELKFQPFLLAGDYTFIGPEEGNAFTEFVKAVDRIAPAKGWFPSIHHSLANREAINKVLSMLPASIPLRIYVISARQSKDHLLHGTIEDYCRINNISLQ
;
A
#
# COMPACT_ATOMS: atom_id res chain seq x y z
N MET A 1 6.37 14.81 -3.60
CA MET A 1 6.94 14.05 -4.73
C MET A 1 7.12 12.59 -4.33
N LEU A 2 7.24 11.63 -5.25
CA LEU A 2 7.39 10.19 -4.91
C LEU A 2 8.52 9.94 -3.91
N LYS A 3 9.64 10.66 -4.04
CA LYS A 3 10.76 10.57 -3.10
C LYS A 3 10.36 10.88 -1.65
N ASP A 4 9.56 11.92 -1.44
CA ASP A 4 9.12 12.34 -0.11
C ASP A 4 8.22 11.26 0.52
N LEU A 5 7.34 10.65 -0.28
CA LEU A 5 6.47 9.54 0.16
C LEU A 5 7.29 8.29 0.52
N VAL A 6 8.36 7.99 -0.23
CA VAL A 6 9.25 6.87 0.10
C VAL A 6 9.99 7.13 1.41
N GLU A 7 10.48 8.35 1.63
CA GLU A 7 11.16 8.70 2.88
C GLU A 7 10.21 8.62 4.09
N GLU A 8 8.97 9.09 3.92
CA GLU A 8 7.94 9.00 4.95
C GLU A 8 7.51 7.55 5.22
N GLU A 9 7.30 6.76 4.18
CA GLU A 9 6.99 5.33 4.30
C GLU A 9 8.08 4.59 5.06
N LEU A 10 9.35 4.84 4.75
CA LEU A 10 10.50 4.21 5.42
C LEU A 10 10.57 4.58 6.90
N LYS A 11 10.28 5.82 7.26
CA LYS A 11 10.19 6.26 8.66
C LYS A 11 9.03 5.59 9.39
N PHE A 12 7.95 5.29 8.67
CA PHE A 12 6.76 4.67 9.25
C PHE A 12 6.88 3.15 9.45
N GLN A 13 7.67 2.44 8.64
CA GLN A 13 7.82 0.98 8.71
C GLN A 13 8.02 0.40 10.13
N PRO A 14 8.85 0.98 11.02
CA PRO A 14 9.09 0.42 12.35
C PRO A 14 7.84 0.39 13.26
N PHE A 15 6.80 1.15 12.92
CA PHE A 15 5.57 1.26 13.70
C PHE A 15 4.49 0.26 13.26
N LEU A 16 4.71 -0.45 12.15
CA LEU A 16 3.77 -1.45 11.67
C LEU A 16 3.74 -2.67 12.61
N LEU A 17 2.53 -3.09 12.97
CA LEU A 17 2.33 -4.34 13.68
C LEU A 17 2.60 -5.54 12.77
N ALA A 18 2.92 -6.69 13.38
CA ALA A 18 3.17 -7.91 12.64
C ALA A 18 1.99 -8.30 11.73
N GLY A 19 2.29 -8.41 10.44
CA GLY A 19 1.35 -8.75 9.36
C GLY A 19 0.80 -7.53 8.61
N ASP A 20 0.92 -6.33 9.17
CA ASP A 20 0.51 -5.11 8.50
C ASP A 20 1.61 -4.63 7.54
N TYR A 21 1.22 -3.90 6.50
CA TYR A 21 2.15 -3.41 5.49
C TYR A 21 1.67 -2.08 4.91
N THR A 22 2.59 -1.38 4.26
CA THR A 22 2.27 -0.20 3.46
C THR A 22 2.60 -0.42 2.00
N PHE A 23 1.99 0.40 1.16
CA PHE A 23 2.46 0.63 -0.19
C PHE A 23 2.14 2.06 -0.63
N ILE A 24 2.87 2.56 -1.61
CA ILE A 24 2.58 3.83 -2.28
C ILE A 24 1.76 3.54 -3.54
N GLY A 25 0.67 4.28 -3.74
CA GLY A 25 -0.18 4.15 -4.93
C GLY A 25 -0.89 5.46 -5.28
N PRO A 26 -1.60 5.52 -6.42
CA PRO A 26 -2.44 6.66 -6.78
C PRO A 26 -3.49 6.96 -5.72
N GLU A 27 -3.88 8.22 -5.56
CA GLU A 27 -5.08 8.55 -4.77
C GLU A 27 -6.33 7.81 -5.29
N GLU A 28 -7.30 7.61 -4.39
CA GLU A 28 -8.51 6.81 -4.66
C GLU A 28 -9.26 7.29 -5.91
N GLY A 29 -9.72 6.34 -6.71
CA GLY A 29 -10.43 6.58 -7.97
C GLY A 29 -10.09 5.57 -9.06
N ASN A 30 -10.32 5.96 -10.32
CA ASN A 30 -10.06 5.09 -11.48
C ASN A 30 -8.58 4.70 -11.59
N ALA A 31 -7.67 5.64 -11.30
CA ALA A 31 -6.22 5.40 -11.34
C ALA A 31 -5.79 4.35 -10.31
N PHE A 32 -6.35 4.39 -9.10
CA PHE A 32 -6.11 3.39 -8.07
C PHE A 32 -6.58 1.99 -8.49
N THR A 33 -7.77 1.89 -9.07
CA THR A 33 -8.31 0.60 -9.54
C THR A 33 -7.43 -0.03 -10.62
N GLU A 34 -6.98 0.76 -11.60
CA GLU A 34 -6.09 0.27 -12.66
C GLU A 34 -4.69 -0.05 -12.12
N PHE A 35 -4.20 0.72 -11.15
CA PHE A 35 -2.95 0.43 -10.45
C PHE A 35 -3.00 -0.93 -9.75
N VAL A 36 -4.03 -1.21 -8.96
CA VAL A 36 -4.18 -2.50 -8.26
C VAL A 36 -4.21 -3.66 -9.25
N LYS A 37 -4.95 -3.53 -10.36
CA LYS A 37 -4.96 -4.54 -11.44
C LYS A 37 -3.58 -4.73 -12.08
N ALA A 38 -2.84 -3.65 -12.30
CA ALA A 38 -1.50 -3.72 -12.89
C ALA A 38 -0.51 -4.42 -11.96
N VAL A 39 -0.58 -4.14 -10.65
CA VAL A 39 0.24 -4.81 -9.63
C VAL A 39 -0.08 -6.30 -9.60
N ASP A 40 -1.36 -6.65 -9.57
CA ASP A 40 -1.80 -8.06 -9.57
C ASP A 40 -1.39 -8.81 -10.85
N ARG A 41 -1.32 -8.16 -12.00
CA ARG A 41 -0.77 -8.81 -13.22
C ARG A 41 0.72 -9.13 -13.11
N ILE A 42 1.49 -8.32 -12.40
CA ILE A 42 2.95 -8.49 -12.26
C ILE A 42 3.27 -9.51 -11.16
N ALA A 43 2.62 -9.38 -10.01
CA ALA A 43 2.76 -10.27 -8.87
C ALA A 43 1.38 -10.82 -8.51
N PRO A 44 0.85 -11.78 -9.30
CA PRO A 44 -0.48 -12.31 -9.04
C PRO A 44 -0.54 -12.98 -7.69
N ALA A 45 -1.69 -12.83 -7.03
CA ALA A 45 -1.98 -13.55 -5.80
C ALA A 45 -1.85 -15.07 -6.06
N LYS A 46 -0.77 -15.68 -5.55
CA LYS A 46 -0.51 -17.13 -5.66
C LYS A 46 -0.92 -17.85 -4.38
N GLY A 47 -1.47 -19.06 -4.51
CA GLY A 47 -1.77 -19.96 -3.39
C GLY A 47 -3.21 -20.49 -3.39
N TRP A 48 -3.56 -21.28 -2.37
CA TRP A 48 -4.90 -21.85 -2.21
C TRP A 48 -5.94 -20.80 -1.77
N PHE A 49 -5.46 -19.68 -1.22
CA PHE A 49 -6.25 -18.50 -0.85
C PHE A 49 -5.62 -17.25 -1.51
N PRO A 50 -5.95 -16.98 -2.79
CA PRO A 50 -5.42 -15.80 -3.48
C PRO A 50 -5.98 -14.55 -2.82
N SER A 51 -5.09 -13.74 -2.24
CA SER A 51 -5.42 -12.47 -1.62
C SER A 51 -4.69 -11.34 -2.33
N ILE A 52 -5.40 -10.27 -2.66
CA ILE A 52 -4.81 -9.05 -3.25
C ILE A 52 -3.73 -8.43 -2.35
N HIS A 53 -3.74 -8.77 -1.06
CA HIS A 53 -2.70 -8.43 -0.11
C HIS A 53 -1.32 -8.98 -0.51
N HIS A 54 -1.25 -10.16 -1.13
CA HIS A 54 0.02 -10.70 -1.63
C HIS A 54 0.61 -9.85 -2.76
N SER A 55 -0.25 -9.40 -3.66
CA SER A 55 0.15 -8.57 -4.80
C SER A 55 0.61 -7.19 -4.30
N LEU A 56 -0.14 -6.57 -3.40
CA LEU A 56 0.13 -5.20 -2.91
C LEU A 56 1.24 -5.13 -1.85
N ALA A 57 1.55 -6.21 -1.14
CA ALA A 57 2.72 -6.28 -0.27
C ALA A 57 4.03 -6.45 -1.06
N ASN A 58 3.96 -6.76 -2.37
CA ASN A 58 5.14 -6.95 -3.20
C ASN A 58 5.72 -5.60 -3.65
N ARG A 59 6.73 -5.12 -2.90
CA ARG A 59 7.41 -3.84 -3.20
C ARG A 59 8.01 -3.76 -4.60
N GLU A 60 8.52 -4.85 -5.15
CA GLU A 60 9.09 -4.86 -6.49
C GLU A 60 8.01 -4.62 -7.55
N ALA A 61 6.85 -5.28 -7.41
CA ALA A 61 5.71 -5.06 -8.28
C ALA A 61 5.16 -3.63 -8.15
N ILE A 62 5.02 -3.12 -6.92
CA ILE A 62 4.61 -1.73 -6.65
C ILE A 62 5.55 -0.75 -7.36
N ASN A 63 6.87 -0.86 -7.13
CA ASN A 63 7.86 0.04 -7.74
C ASN A 63 7.84 -0.02 -9.27
N LYS A 64 7.63 -1.21 -9.84
CA LYS A 64 7.53 -1.40 -11.29
C LYS A 64 6.28 -0.74 -11.87
N VAL A 65 5.14 -0.79 -11.18
CA VAL A 65 3.93 -0.10 -11.64
C VAL A 65 4.06 1.42 -11.44
N LEU A 66 4.61 1.86 -10.32
CA LEU A 66 4.85 3.29 -10.04
C LEU A 66 5.72 3.95 -11.12
N SER A 67 6.74 3.25 -11.63
CA SER A 67 7.60 3.78 -12.70
C SER A 67 6.91 3.88 -14.06
N MET A 68 5.76 3.24 -14.24
CA MET A 68 4.93 3.30 -15.45
C MET A 68 3.83 4.36 -15.36
N LEU A 69 3.57 4.94 -14.18
CA LEU A 69 2.54 5.94 -14.00
C LEU A 69 2.99 7.31 -14.54
N PRO A 70 2.08 8.10 -15.13
CA PRO A 70 2.32 9.52 -15.41
C PRO A 70 2.73 10.26 -14.14
N ALA A 71 3.77 11.10 -14.24
CA ALA A 71 4.30 11.87 -13.11
C ALA A 71 3.31 12.88 -12.49
N SER A 72 2.21 13.19 -13.19
CA SER A 72 1.14 14.08 -12.72
C SER A 72 0.10 13.38 -11.86
N ILE A 73 0.12 12.05 -11.73
CA ILE A 73 -0.84 11.33 -10.89
C ILE A 73 -0.49 11.59 -9.41
N PRO A 74 -1.46 12.08 -8.60
CA PRO A 74 -1.25 12.23 -7.18
C PRO A 74 -1.12 10.85 -6.52
N LEU A 75 -0.13 10.73 -5.63
CA LEU A 75 0.21 9.49 -4.94
C LEU A 75 0.04 9.68 -3.42
N ARG A 76 -0.28 8.60 -2.72
CA ARG A 76 -0.36 8.55 -1.25
C ARG A 76 0.17 7.23 -0.70
N ILE A 77 0.53 7.25 0.58
CA ILE A 77 0.87 6.04 1.33
C ILE A 77 -0.43 5.41 1.82
N TYR A 78 -0.60 4.12 1.53
CA TYR A 78 -1.67 3.30 2.04
C TYR A 78 -1.14 2.41 3.15
N VAL A 79 -1.84 2.38 4.28
CA VAL A 79 -1.56 1.46 5.38
C VAL A 79 -2.63 0.39 5.41
N ILE A 80 -2.22 -0.88 5.33
CA ILE A 80 -3.10 -2.03 5.27
C ILE A 80 -2.98 -2.84 6.54
N SER A 81 -4.10 -2.99 7.26
CA SER A 81 -4.15 -3.88 8.43
C SER A 81 -4.64 -5.27 8.03
N ALA A 82 -3.72 -6.23 7.96
CA ALA A 82 -4.02 -7.60 7.56
C ALA A 82 -4.93 -8.32 8.57
N ARG A 83 -5.05 -7.78 9.80
CA ARG A 83 -5.95 -8.30 10.84
C ARG A 83 -7.42 -7.95 10.60
N GLN A 84 -7.69 -6.85 9.89
CA GLN A 84 -9.05 -6.32 9.74
C GLN A 84 -9.71 -6.72 8.41
N SER A 85 -8.95 -7.15 7.41
CA SER A 85 -9.53 -7.58 6.14
C SER A 85 -8.78 -8.75 5.52
N LYS A 86 -9.44 -9.91 5.45
CA LYS A 86 -8.92 -11.07 4.71
C LYS A 86 -9.24 -10.97 3.20
N ASP A 87 -10.35 -10.32 2.86
CA ASP A 87 -10.91 -10.28 1.49
C ASP A 87 -11.19 -8.85 0.96
N HIS A 88 -11.08 -7.82 1.80
CA HIS A 88 -11.30 -6.42 1.41
C HIS A 88 -10.00 -5.63 1.52
N LEU A 89 -9.80 -4.60 0.70
CA LEU A 89 -8.72 -3.64 0.95
C LEU A 89 -9.19 -2.61 1.96
N LEU A 90 -9.16 -2.96 3.25
CA LEU A 90 -9.27 -1.94 4.29
C LEU A 90 -7.93 -1.22 4.33
N HIS A 91 -7.93 -0.02 3.74
CA HIS A 91 -6.78 0.84 3.63
C HIS A 91 -7.09 2.16 4.32
N GLY A 92 -6.17 2.62 5.15
CA GLY A 92 -6.24 3.91 5.82
C GLY A 92 -5.02 4.76 5.48
N THR A 93 -4.96 5.95 6.07
CA THR A 93 -3.73 6.75 6.10
C THR A 93 -2.84 6.32 7.27
N ILE A 94 -1.61 6.87 7.31
CA ILE A 94 -0.71 6.75 8.46
C ILE A 94 -1.39 7.28 9.72
N GLU A 95 -2.09 8.42 9.63
CA GLU A 95 -2.79 9.05 10.75
C GLU A 95 -3.90 8.17 11.31
N ASP A 96 -4.71 7.56 10.42
CA ASP A 96 -5.76 6.62 10.84
C ASP A 96 -5.17 5.41 11.55
N TYR A 97 -4.10 4.84 11.00
CA TYR A 97 -3.43 3.70 11.61
C TYR A 97 -2.84 4.05 12.99
N CYS A 98 -2.21 5.21 13.11
CA CYS A 98 -1.65 5.68 14.38
C CYS A 98 -2.73 5.87 15.44
N ARG A 99 -3.84 6.49 15.06
CA ARG A 99 -5.00 6.71 15.94
C ARG A 99 -5.60 5.40 16.43
N ILE A 100 -5.76 4.41 15.56
CA ILE A 100 -6.34 3.10 15.91
C ILE A 100 -5.40 2.30 16.84
N ASN A 101 -4.09 2.40 16.61
CA ASN A 101 -3.10 1.59 17.34
C ASN A 101 -2.40 2.33 18.50
N ASN A 102 -2.84 3.55 18.83
CA ASN A 102 -2.22 4.41 19.85
C ASN A 102 -0.72 4.65 19.62
N ILE A 103 -0.31 4.84 18.37
CA ILE A 103 1.08 5.14 17.99
C ILE A 103 1.26 6.67 17.98
N SER A 104 2.30 7.15 18.66
CA SER A 104 2.73 8.56 18.58
C SER A 104 4.00 8.64 17.76
N LEU A 105 3.91 9.27 16.58
CA LEU A 105 5.07 9.62 15.76
C LEU A 105 5.73 10.85 16.39
N GLN A 106 6.93 10.68 16.95
CA GLN A 106 7.75 11.77 17.50
C GLN A 106 8.62 12.41 16.42
#